data_AF-A0A350D5L1-F1
#
_entry.id   AF-A0A350D5L1-F1
#
_cell.length_a   1.000
_cell.length_b   1.000
_cell.length_c   1.000
_cell.angle_alpha   90.00
_cell.angle_beta   90.00
_cell.angle_gamma   90.00
#
_symmetry.space_group_name_H-M   'P 1'
#
loop_
_entity.id
_entity.type
_entity.pdbx_description
1 polymer ?
#
loop_
_entity_poly.entity_id
_entity_poly.type
_entity_poly.pdbx_seq_one_letter_code
_entity_poly.pdbx_strand_id
1 'polypeptide(L)'
;MARDPVVKIPIDGVLDLHTFQPGEVKDLLNDYIEECLKKEIYELRIIHGKGTGTLKAMVRSVLKKHPSVVSYTDGDLMSGGWGATLVTLKRERK
;
A
#
# COMPACT_ATOMS: atom_id res chain seq x y z
N MET A 1 18.26 -24.50 -2.08
CA MET A 1 17.55 -23.26 -1.71
C MET A 1 17.06 -22.62 -2.98
N ALA A 2 15.77 -22.73 -3.30
CA ALA A 2 15.20 -21.99 -4.41
C ALA A 2 15.22 -20.51 -4.02
N ARG A 3 15.87 -19.66 -4.83
CA ARG A 3 15.78 -18.22 -4.65
C ARG A 3 14.34 -17.83 -4.98
N ASP A 4 13.64 -17.20 -4.05
CA ASP A 4 12.35 -16.60 -4.32
C ASP A 4 12.49 -15.69 -5.56
N PRO A 5 11.54 -15.75 -6.52
CA PRO A 5 11.62 -14.93 -7.71
C PRO A 5 11.63 -13.45 -7.31
N VAL A 6 12.61 -12.70 -7.80
CA VAL A 6 12.69 -11.25 -7.58
C VAL A 6 11.52 -10.60 -8.32
N VAL A 7 10.45 -10.28 -7.59
CA VAL A 7 9.29 -9.55 -8.12
C VAL A 7 9.67 -8.08 -8.24
N LYS A 8 9.69 -7.54 -9.46
CA LYS A 8 9.86 -6.10 -9.68
C LYS A 8 8.51 -5.43 -9.51
N ILE A 9 8.39 -4.59 -8.49
CA ILE A 9 7.18 -3.83 -8.19
C ILE A 9 7.35 -2.43 -8.81
N PRO A 10 6.45 -1.99 -9.71
CA PRO A 10 6.47 -0.63 -10.20
C PRO A 10 6.14 0.33 -9.04
N ILE A 11 6.88 1.43 -8.93
CA ILE A 11 6.60 2.47 -7.95
C ILE A 11 5.87 3.60 -8.67
N ASP A 12 4.58 3.39 -8.92
CA ASP A 12 3.69 4.29 -9.67
C ASP A 12 2.50 4.78 -8.83
N GLY A 13 2.51 4.47 -7.53
CA GLY A 13 1.42 4.76 -6.60
C GLY A 13 0.41 3.63 -6.46
N VAL A 14 0.49 2.55 -7.25
CA VAL A 14 -0.42 1.40 -7.14
C VAL A 14 0.31 0.16 -6.63
N LEU A 15 -0.13 -0.36 -5.48
CA LEU A 15 0.42 -1.59 -4.90
C LEU A 15 -0.66 -2.67 -4.82
N ASP A 16 -0.46 -3.79 -5.51
CA ASP A 16 -1.33 -4.96 -5.45
C ASP A 16 -0.77 -6.02 -4.49
N LEU A 17 -1.54 -6.36 -3.46
CA LEU A 17 -1.17 -7.29 -2.39
C LEU A 17 -1.68 -8.72 -2.60
N HIS A 18 -2.42 -9.03 -3.68
CA HIS A 18 -3.01 -10.36 -3.89
C HIS A 18 -1.98 -11.50 -4.01
N THR A 19 -0.75 -11.17 -4.41
CA THR A 19 0.33 -12.15 -4.64
C THR A 19 1.30 -12.28 -3.46
N PHE A 20 1.12 -11.48 -2.41
CA PHE A 20 2.03 -11.42 -1.26
C PHE A 20 1.48 -12.17 -0.06
N GLN A 21 2.38 -12.76 0.72
CA GLN A 21 1.98 -13.43 1.95
C GLN A 21 1.63 -12.40 3.04
N PRO A 22 0.66 -12.69 3.93
CA PRO A 22 0.28 -11.80 5.03
C PRO A 22 1.45 -11.28 5.87
N GLY A 23 2.48 -12.11 6.09
CA GLY A 23 3.66 -11.74 6.87
C GLY A 23 4.55 -10.68 6.20
N GLU A 24 4.51 -10.57 4.88
CA GLU A 24 5.34 -9.65 4.09
C GLU A 24 4.69 -8.28 3.93
N VAL A 25 3.36 -8.21 4.04
CA VAL A 25 2.56 -7.01 3.76
C VAL A 25 3.03 -5.79 4.54
N LYS A 26 3.41 -5.98 5.82
CA LYS A 26 3.84 -4.86 6.66
C LYS A 26 5.11 -4.22 6.12
N ASP A 27 6.15 -5.03 5.91
CA ASP A 27 7.46 -4.53 5.52
C ASP A 27 7.40 -3.99 4.09
N LEU A 28 6.74 -4.73 3.19
CA LEU A 28 6.47 -4.29 1.82
C LEU A 28 5.77 -2.94 1.75
N LEU A 29 4.73 -2.72 2.56
CA LEU A 29 3.96 -1.49 2.53
C LEU A 29 4.78 -0.29 3.03
N ASN A 30 5.65 -0.48 4.04
CA ASN A 30 6.56 0.58 4.50
C ASN A 30 7.56 0.93 3.39
N ASP A 31 8.24 -0.09 2.82
CA ASP A 31 9.22 0.10 1.76
C ASP A 31 8.58 0.79 0.55
N TYR A 32 7.37 0.38 0.17
CA TYR A 32 6.64 1.00 -0.93
C TYR A 32 6.30 2.47 -0.69
N ILE A 33 5.88 2.83 0.54
CA ILE A 33 5.61 4.22 0.91
C ILE A 33 6.89 5.06 0.83
N GLU A 34 8.02 4.54 1.33
CA GLU A 34 9.30 5.23 1.27
C GLU A 34 9.77 5.45 -0.18
N GLU A 35 9.65 4.44 -1.03
CA GLU A 35 10.02 4.55 -2.46
C GLU A 35 9.10 5.53 -3.19
N CYS A 36 7.80 5.57 -2.87
CA CYS A 36 6.87 6.56 -3.42
C CYS A 36 7.25 7.98 -3.00
N LEU A 37 7.61 8.20 -1.74
CA LEU A 37 8.07 9.51 -1.24
C LEU A 37 9.33 9.98 -1.98
N LYS A 38 10.32 9.09 -2.19
CA LYS A 38 11.55 9.40 -2.95
C LYS A 38 11.25 9.82 -4.39
N LYS A 39 10.16 9.30 -4.98
CA LYS A 39 9.68 9.61 -6.33
C LYS A 39 8.64 10.72 -6.38
N GLU A 40 8.37 11.38 -5.25
CA GLU A 40 7.36 12.44 -5.14
C GLU A 40 5.95 11.97 -5.53
N ILE A 41 5.64 10.70 -5.29
CA ILE A 41 4.31 10.11 -5.45
C ILE A 41 3.62 10.14 -4.09
N TYR A 42 2.58 10.96 -3.97
CA TYR A 42 1.91 11.22 -2.70
C TYR A 42 0.52 10.60 -2.58
N GLU A 43 -0.05 10.15 -3.70
CA GLU A 43 -1.36 9.50 -3.74
C GLU A 43 -1.15 8.03 -4.08
N LEU A 44 -1.54 7.15 -3.16
CA LEU A 44 -1.40 5.71 -3.32
C LEU A 44 -2.75 5.01 -3.40
N ARG A 45 -2.79 3.90 -4.13
CA ARG A 45 -3.88 2.93 -4.14
C ARG A 45 -3.32 1.57 -3.76
N ILE A 46 -3.68 1.11 -2.56
CA ILE A 46 -3.28 -0.20 -2.04
C ILE A 46 -4.43 -1.18 -2.28
N ILE A 47 -4.24 -2.10 -3.22
CA ILE A 47 -5.23 -3.10 -3.61
C ILE A 47 -4.98 -4.35 -2.75
N HIS A 48 -5.95 -4.70 -1.90
CA HIS A 48 -5.85 -5.83 -0.98
C HIS A 48 -6.98 -6.86 -1.16
N GLY A 49 -7.84 -6.63 -2.15
CA GLY A 49 -9.00 -7.48 -2.42
C GLY A 49 -10.10 -7.31 -1.37
N LYS A 50 -11.25 -7.93 -1.66
CA LYS A 50 -12.44 -7.89 -0.82
C LYS A 50 -12.39 -8.95 0.27
N GLY A 51 -12.23 -10.22 -0.09
CA GLY A 51 -11.92 -11.33 0.83
C GLY A 51 -12.68 -11.30 2.16
N THR A 52 -12.02 -11.74 3.24
CA THR A 52 -12.50 -11.69 4.63
C THR A 52 -12.25 -10.34 5.31
N GLY A 53 -11.56 -9.40 4.66
CA GLY A 53 -11.10 -8.14 5.26
C GLY A 53 -9.80 -8.24 6.07
N THR A 54 -9.15 -9.41 6.16
CA THR A 54 -7.88 -9.56 6.90
C THR A 54 -6.75 -8.68 6.35
N LEU A 55 -6.52 -8.70 5.03
CA LEU A 55 -5.50 -7.84 4.41
C LEU A 55 -5.82 -6.36 4.59
N LYS A 56 -7.09 -5.97 4.43
CA LYS A 56 -7.56 -4.59 4.72
C LYS A 56 -7.20 -4.17 6.15
N ALA A 57 -7.49 -5.02 7.14
CA ALA A 57 -7.19 -4.71 8.54
C ALA A 57 -5.68 -4.53 8.79
N MET A 58 -4.85 -5.36 8.18
CA MET A 58 -3.39 -5.23 8.25
C MET A 58 -2.90 -3.94 7.60
N VAL A 59 -3.33 -3.65 6.36
CA VAL A 59 -3.00 -2.40 5.65
C VAL A 59 -3.35 -1.19 6.51
N ARG A 60 -4.59 -1.12 7.02
CA ARG A 60 -5.04 0.01 7.87
C ARG A 60 -4.25 0.11 9.19
N SER A 61 -3.84 -1.02 9.78
CA SER A 61 -2.99 -1.03 10.99
C SER A 61 -1.62 -0.41 10.75
N VAL A 62 -1.01 -0.69 9.59
CA VAL A 62 0.26 -0.08 9.17
C VAL A 62 0.06 1.41 8.88
N LEU A 63 -0.91 1.76 8.04
CA LEU A 63 -1.19 3.15 7.66
C LEU A 63 -1.49 4.05 8.87
N LYS A 64 -2.23 3.54 9.86
CA LYS A 64 -2.54 4.28 11.10
C LYS A 64 -1.30 4.67 11.90
N LYS A 65 -0.20 3.91 11.79
CA LYS A 65 1.03 4.12 12.55
C LYS A 65 2.13 4.80 11.73
N HIS A 66 1.96 4.90 10.40
CA HIS A 66 2.99 5.39 9.52
C HIS A 66 3.11 6.92 9.59
N PRO A 67 4.29 7.49 9.92
CA PRO A 67 4.44 8.92 10.18
C PRO A 67 4.20 9.79 8.94
N SER A 68 4.40 9.24 7.74
CA SER A 68 4.22 9.97 6.47
C SER A 68 2.79 9.91 5.91
N VAL A 69 1.86 9.18 6.54
CA VAL A 69 0.46 9.11 6.09
C VAL A 69 -0.33 10.29 6.65
N VAL A 70 -1.04 11.00 5.77
CA VAL A 70 -1.94 12.12 6.13
C VAL A 70 -3.36 11.60 6.35
N SER A 71 -3.85 10.80 5.42
CA SER A 71 -5.20 10.24 5.46
C SER A 71 -5.27 8.95 4.64
N TYR A 72 -6.29 8.15 4.92
CA TYR A 72 -6.64 6.99 4.10
C TYR A 72 -8.14 6.71 4.15
N THR A 73 -8.68 6.24 3.04
CA THR A 73 -10.09 5.88 2.89
C THR A 73 -10.22 4.62 2.05
N ASP A 74 -11.37 3.96 2.14
CA ASP A 74 -11.71 2.92 1.16
C ASP A 74 -11.82 3.55 -0.24
N GLY A 75 -11.51 2.79 -1.28
CA GLY A 75 -11.70 3.21 -2.66
C GLY A 75 -13.17 3.44 -3.02
N ASP A 76 -13.40 4.30 -4.00
CA ASP A 76 -14.71 4.47 -4.63
C ASP A 76 -14.98 3.36 -5.67
N LEU A 77 -16.14 3.42 -6.34
CA LEU A 77 -16.54 2.41 -7.34
C LEU A 77 -15.49 2.24 -8.46
N MET A 78 -14.79 3.31 -8.84
CA MET A 78 -13.81 3.35 -9.91
C MET A 78 -12.39 2.93 -9.45
N SER A 79 -12.12 3.00 -8.15
CA SER A 79 -10.82 2.73 -7.55
C SER A 79 -10.73 1.40 -6.80
N GLY A 80 -11.70 0.50 -7.00
CA GLY A 80 -11.72 -0.86 -6.41
C GLY A 80 -12.68 -1.03 -5.22
N GLY A 81 -13.45 0.00 -4.87
CA GLY A 81 -14.38 0.00 -3.75
C GLY A 81 -13.68 -0.30 -2.43
N TRP A 82 -14.37 -1.02 -1.55
CA TRP A 82 -13.81 -1.50 -0.28
C TRP A 82 -12.69 -2.56 -0.42
N GLY A 83 -12.34 -2.97 -1.65
CA GLY A 83 -11.23 -3.87 -1.94
C GLY A 83 -9.88 -3.15 -2.15
N ALA A 84 -9.89 -1.82 -2.09
CA ALA A 84 -8.69 -1.00 -2.12
C ALA A 84 -8.75 0.08 -1.04
N THR A 85 -7.58 0.52 -0.59
CA THR A 85 -7.41 1.66 0.29
C THR A 85 -6.66 2.77 -0.47
N LEU A 86 -7.27 3.95 -0.56
CA LEU A 86 -6.64 5.16 -1.06
C LEU A 86 -5.89 5.84 0.08
N VAL A 87 -4.68 6.30 -0.17
CA VAL A 87 -3.77 6.89 0.84
C VAL A 87 -3.20 8.19 0.32
N THR A 88 -3.25 9.23 1.15
CA THR A 88 -2.53 10.49 0.91
C THR A 88 -1.34 10.57 1.84
N LEU A 89 -0.16 10.83 1.28
CA LEU A 89 1.10 11.01 2.00
C LEU A 89 1.42 12.48 2.22
N LYS A 90 2.30 12.74 3.19
CA LYS A 90 2.83 14.08 3.46
C LYS A 90 3.70 14.53 2.29
N ARG A 91 3.40 15.72 1.78
CA ARG A 91 4.29 16.44 0.88
C ARG A 91 5.30 17.17 1.74
N GLU A 92 6.55 16.74 1.72
CA GLU A 92 7.64 17.54 2.26
C GLU A 92 7.73 18.82 1.41
N ARG A 93 7.36 19.97 1.98
CA ARG A 93 7.71 21.25 1.36
C ARG A 93 9.20 21.44 1.62
N LYS A 94 10.02 21.37 0.57
CA LYS A 94 11.39 21.93 0.62
C LYS A 94 11.34 23.44 0.83
#